data_AF-A0A7W9TQT5-F1
#
_entry.id   AF-A0A7W9TQT5-F1
#
_cell.length_a   1.000
_cell.length_b   1.000
_cell.length_c   1.000
_cell.angle_alpha   90.00
_cell.angle_beta   90.00
_cell.angle_gamma   90.00
#
_symmetry.space_group_name_H-M   'P 1'
#
loop_
_entity.id
_entity.type
_entity.pdbx_description
1 polymer ?
#
loop_
_entity_poly.entity_id
_entity_poly.type
_entity_poly.pdbx_seq_one_letter_code
_entity_poly.pdbx_strand_id
1 'polypeptide(L)'
;MRQKMVVRLKMQNQKRVQVGLVRFVVEGAAQDSARSLDLLRDIETTVEVNAMLSELFGTVAERCKTATRAICAKDVHAANEPIDDDGGRLHDIFDHAMSVFESLYGIISSRQKSAISDRSLRPDDGVVESFEQVLINLKDAHDSLNEMLWAVLEHDANLSPLSGKGPFTSVADLMAAIKS
;
A
#
# COMPACT_ATOMS: atom_id res chain seq x y z
N MET A 1 -26.29 -42.64 81.95
CA MET A 1 -26.43 -43.32 80.64
C MET A 1 -27.55 -42.63 79.85
N ARG A 2 -27.30 -42.25 78.58
CA ARG A 2 -28.22 -41.67 77.54
C ARG A 2 -28.63 -40.20 77.71
N GLN A 3 -28.04 -39.21 77.01
CA GLN A 3 -28.23 -38.74 75.60
C GLN A 3 -29.65 -38.20 75.31
N LYS A 4 -29.83 -36.87 75.24
CA LYS A 4 -29.83 -35.97 74.06
C LYS A 4 -31.12 -36.04 73.21
N MET A 5 -31.86 -34.93 73.14
CA MET A 5 -32.42 -34.42 71.87
C MET A 5 -32.87 -32.95 72.00
N VAL A 6 -32.07 -32.01 71.50
CA VAL A 6 -32.57 -30.70 71.07
C VAL A 6 -32.02 -30.50 69.67
N VAL A 7 -32.94 -30.50 68.71
CA VAL A 7 -32.68 -30.23 67.30
C VAL A 7 -32.54 -28.71 67.16
N ARG A 8 -31.43 -28.23 66.60
CA ARG A 8 -31.36 -26.90 65.99
C ARG A 8 -30.72 -27.04 64.62
N LEU A 9 -31.49 -26.66 63.61
CA LEU A 9 -31.14 -26.71 62.19
C LEU A 9 -29.86 -25.92 61.92
N LYS A 10 -28.98 -26.51 61.10
CA LYS A 10 -27.85 -25.84 60.46
C LYS A 10 -28.38 -24.78 59.48
N MET A 11 -28.04 -23.52 59.69
CA MET A 11 -27.96 -22.55 58.57
C MET A 11 -26.59 -22.74 57.91
N GLN A 12 -26.61 -23.19 56.66
CA GLN A 12 -25.43 -23.38 55.83
C GLN A 12 -24.83 -22.04 55.42
N ASN A 13 -23.51 -22.05 55.43
CA ASN A 13 -22.55 -20.99 55.19
C ASN A 13 -22.51 -20.61 53.70
N GLN A 14 -23.16 -19.51 53.31
CA GLN A 14 -23.04 -18.89 51.97
C GLN A 14 -22.15 -17.64 52.03
N LYS A 15 -20.83 -17.77 52.19
CA LYS A 15 -19.89 -16.64 51.99
C LYS A 15 -18.49 -17.09 51.59
N ARG A 16 -18.30 -17.84 50.50
CA ARG A 16 -16.95 -18.08 49.91
C ARG A 16 -16.97 -18.44 48.42
N VAL A 17 -17.40 -17.54 47.52
CA VAL A 17 -17.11 -17.73 46.07
C VAL A 17 -16.84 -16.43 45.27
N GLN A 18 -16.95 -15.23 45.84
CA GLN A 18 -16.94 -13.99 45.01
C GLN A 18 -15.65 -13.15 44.99
N VAL A 19 -14.57 -13.57 45.64
CA VAL A 19 -13.35 -12.73 45.73
C VAL A 19 -12.35 -12.99 44.58
N GLY A 20 -12.41 -14.16 43.93
CA GLY A 20 -11.47 -14.52 42.86
C GLY A 20 -11.83 -13.95 41.48
N LEU A 21 -13.12 -13.91 41.12
CA LEU A 21 -13.56 -13.51 39.79
C LEU A 21 -13.40 -11.99 39.55
N VAL A 22 -13.67 -11.17 40.58
CA VAL A 22 -13.59 -9.70 40.48
C VAL A 22 -12.14 -9.23 40.35
N ARG A 23 -11.20 -9.90 41.02
CA ARG A 23 -9.78 -9.52 40.97
C ARG A 23 -9.16 -9.73 39.58
N PHE A 24 -9.53 -10.82 38.91
CA PHE A 24 -9.03 -11.13 37.55
C PHE A 24 -9.56 -10.14 36.50
N VAL A 25 -10.82 -9.70 36.63
CA VAL A 25 -11.42 -8.71 35.72
C VAL A 25 -10.81 -7.33 35.91
N VAL A 26 -10.48 -6.94 37.14
CA VAL A 26 -9.87 -5.63 37.43
C VAL A 26 -8.38 -5.60 37.03
N GLU A 27 -7.63 -6.68 37.24
CA GLU A 27 -6.21 -6.75 36.82
C GLU A 27 -6.09 -6.81 35.27
N GLY A 28 -6.98 -7.53 34.58
CA GLY A 28 -7.05 -7.53 33.11
C GLY A 28 -7.45 -6.18 32.53
N ALA A 29 -8.47 -5.53 33.10
CA ALA A 29 -8.93 -4.21 32.67
C ALA A 29 -7.93 -3.08 33.00
N ALA A 30 -7.16 -3.21 34.09
CA ALA A 30 -6.13 -2.24 34.47
C ALA A 30 -4.84 -2.38 33.63
N GLN A 31 -4.53 -3.58 33.13
CA GLN A 31 -3.47 -3.75 32.11
C GLN A 31 -3.90 -3.25 30.73
N ASP A 32 -5.21 -3.27 30.43
CA ASP A 32 -5.76 -2.63 29.23
C ASP A 32 -5.81 -1.09 29.31
N SER A 33 -5.90 -0.51 30.51
CA SER A 33 -6.18 0.93 30.66
C SER A 33 -4.95 1.84 30.88
N ALA A 34 -3.72 1.31 30.88
CA ALA A 34 -2.52 2.10 31.16
C ALA A 34 -1.52 2.15 29.98
N ARG A 35 -2.00 2.19 28.74
CA ARG A 35 -1.14 2.55 27.60
C ARG A 35 -0.75 4.03 27.72
N SER A 36 0.49 4.37 27.40
CA SER A 36 0.91 5.77 27.45
C SER A 36 0.13 6.58 26.42
N LEU A 37 -0.29 7.78 26.80
CA LEU A 37 -0.97 8.70 25.88
C LEU A 37 -0.09 9.03 24.66
N ASP A 38 1.23 9.07 24.84
CA ASP A 38 2.17 9.27 23.75
C ASP A 38 2.11 8.12 22.73
N LEU A 39 2.08 6.85 23.17
CA LEU A 39 1.97 5.71 22.26
C LEU A 39 0.65 5.75 21.47
N LEU A 40 -0.46 6.06 22.15
CA LEU A 40 -1.77 6.15 21.50
C LEU A 40 -1.79 7.27 20.45
N ARG A 41 -1.20 8.43 20.75
CA ARG A 41 -1.05 9.54 19.80
C ARG A 41 -0.17 9.15 18.62
N ASP A 42 0.94 8.46 18.86
CA ASP A 42 1.87 8.04 17.81
C ASP A 42 1.23 7.01 16.87
N ILE A 43 0.39 6.11 17.42
CA ILE A 43 -0.44 5.18 16.64
C ILE A 43 -1.43 5.94 15.75
N GLU A 44 -2.23 6.84 16.35
CA GLU A 44 -3.23 7.63 15.62
C GLU A 44 -2.58 8.43 14.48
N THR A 45 -1.47 9.12 14.79
CA THR A 45 -0.70 9.89 13.81
C THR A 45 -0.18 9.00 12.68
N THR A 46 0.34 7.81 13.01
CA THR A 46 0.87 6.87 12.01
C THR A 46 -0.23 6.38 11.08
N VAL A 47 -1.38 5.98 11.63
CA VAL A 47 -2.53 5.50 10.86
C VAL A 47 -3.08 6.61 9.97
N GLU A 48 -3.21 7.84 10.47
CA GLU A 48 -3.68 8.98 9.69
C GLU A 48 -2.73 9.31 8.54
N VAL A 49 -1.41 9.37 8.79
CA VAL A 49 -0.41 9.61 7.75
C VAL A 49 -0.43 8.51 6.69
N ASN A 50 -0.55 7.25 7.11
CA ASN A 50 -0.65 6.12 6.18
C ASN A 50 -1.95 6.18 5.36
N ALA A 51 -3.06 6.60 5.95
CA ALA A 51 -4.32 6.80 5.21
C ALA A 51 -4.16 7.89 4.13
N MET A 52 -3.56 9.03 4.47
CA MET A 52 -3.28 10.11 3.51
C MET A 52 -2.35 9.65 2.38
N LEU A 53 -1.28 8.91 2.70
CA LEU A 53 -0.35 8.37 1.69
C LEU A 53 -1.04 7.36 0.78
N SER A 54 -1.86 6.48 1.35
CA SER A 54 -2.65 5.51 0.62
C SER A 54 -3.61 6.19 -0.37
N GLU A 55 -4.31 7.24 0.05
CA GLU A 55 -5.20 8.03 -0.81
C GLU A 55 -4.43 8.75 -1.92
N LEU A 56 -3.27 9.32 -1.59
CA LEU A 56 -2.39 9.97 -2.57
C LEU A 56 -1.97 8.99 -3.67
N PHE A 57 -1.44 7.83 -3.31
CA PHE A 57 -1.01 6.84 -4.31
C PHE A 57 -2.19 6.28 -5.11
N GLY A 58 -3.35 6.05 -4.46
CA GLY A 58 -4.57 5.67 -5.18
C GLY A 58 -4.99 6.73 -6.22
N THR A 59 -4.89 8.01 -5.86
CA THR A 59 -5.17 9.12 -6.78
C THR A 59 -4.19 9.17 -7.94
N VAL A 60 -2.89 8.94 -7.68
CA VAL A 60 -1.87 8.88 -8.73
C VAL A 60 -2.17 7.74 -9.70
N ALA A 61 -2.44 6.53 -9.19
CA ALA A 61 -2.79 5.37 -10.00
C ALA A 61 -3.98 5.66 -10.93
N GLU A 62 -5.08 6.19 -10.39
CA GLU A 62 -6.27 6.50 -11.19
C GLU A 62 -6.02 7.60 -12.24
N ARG A 63 -5.20 8.61 -11.92
CA ARG A 63 -4.80 9.63 -12.89
C ARG A 63 -3.95 9.05 -14.01
N CYS A 64 -2.97 8.20 -13.69
CA CYS A 64 -2.17 7.49 -14.69
C CYS A 64 -3.05 6.62 -15.58
N LYS A 65 -3.94 5.79 -15.01
CA LYS A 65 -4.88 4.96 -15.78
C LYS A 65 -5.78 5.80 -16.70
N THR A 66 -6.26 6.95 -16.22
CA THR A 66 -7.07 7.87 -17.01
C THR A 66 -6.27 8.47 -18.17
N ALA A 67 -5.04 8.90 -17.92
CA ALA A 67 -4.15 9.42 -18.94
C ALA A 67 -3.78 8.34 -19.98
N THR A 68 -3.44 7.13 -19.54
CA THR A 68 -3.19 5.97 -20.42
C THR A 68 -4.35 5.70 -21.37
N ARG A 69 -5.59 5.69 -20.85
CA ARG A 69 -6.79 5.51 -21.69
C ARG A 69 -6.96 6.64 -22.71
N ALA A 70 -6.62 7.87 -22.34
CA ALA A 70 -6.67 9.01 -23.25
C ALA A 70 -5.61 8.90 -24.35
N ILE A 71 -4.38 8.51 -24.02
CA ILE A 71 -3.29 8.29 -24.99
C ILE A 71 -3.66 7.19 -25.98
N CYS A 72 -4.21 6.08 -25.49
CA CYS A 72 -4.65 4.96 -26.33
C CYS A 72 -5.95 5.24 -27.10
N ALA A 73 -6.62 6.38 -26.86
CA ALA A 73 -7.83 6.73 -27.58
C ALA A 73 -7.50 7.10 -29.03
N LYS A 74 -8.40 6.72 -29.95
CA LYS A 74 -8.22 6.93 -31.40
C LYS A 74 -7.99 8.39 -31.81
N ASP A 75 -8.49 9.33 -31.01
CA ASP A 75 -8.41 10.76 -31.30
C ASP A 75 -6.99 11.34 -31.10
N VAL A 76 -6.20 10.76 -30.19
CA VAL A 76 -4.79 11.17 -29.98
C VAL A 76 -3.93 10.70 -31.16
N HIS A 77 -4.14 9.48 -31.64
CA HIS A 77 -3.51 9.00 -32.87
C HIS A 77 -3.85 9.85 -34.11
N ALA A 78 -4.97 10.58 -34.11
CA ALA A 78 -5.34 11.45 -35.22
C ALA A 78 -4.57 12.78 -35.23
N ALA A 79 -3.98 13.19 -34.09
CA ALA A 79 -3.22 14.43 -33.97
C ALA A 79 -1.85 14.36 -34.70
N ASN A 80 -1.31 13.16 -34.94
CA ASN A 80 -0.03 12.92 -35.64
C ASN A 80 1.19 13.67 -35.06
N GLU A 81 1.17 14.03 -33.78
CA GLU A 81 2.27 14.70 -33.09
C GLU A 81 2.81 13.81 -31.96
N PRO A 82 4.14 13.60 -31.84
CA PRO A 82 4.72 12.88 -30.71
C PRO A 82 4.36 13.53 -29.38
N ILE A 83 4.22 12.71 -28.34
CA ILE A 83 3.97 13.15 -26.96
C ILE A 83 5.30 13.51 -26.27
N ASP A 84 6.38 12.77 -26.53
CA ASP A 84 7.75 13.07 -26.10
C ASP A 84 8.55 13.66 -27.27
N ASP A 85 8.21 14.89 -27.67
CA ASP A 85 8.90 15.63 -28.73
C ASP A 85 10.28 16.18 -28.30
N ASP A 86 10.56 16.15 -27.00
CA ASP A 86 11.64 16.86 -26.33
C ASP A 86 12.93 16.02 -26.20
N GLY A 87 13.06 14.97 -27.02
CA GLY A 87 14.28 14.15 -27.14
C GLY A 87 14.47 13.12 -26.02
N GLY A 88 13.39 12.59 -25.44
CA GLY A 88 13.45 11.55 -24.41
C GLY A 88 13.40 12.07 -22.97
N ARG A 89 13.16 13.37 -22.77
CA ARG A 89 13.07 13.97 -21.43
C ARG A 89 11.91 13.42 -20.62
N LEU A 90 10.80 13.09 -21.29
CA LEU A 90 9.66 12.50 -20.61
C LEU A 90 10.06 11.12 -20.06
N HIS A 91 10.74 10.30 -20.86
CA HIS A 91 11.26 9.01 -20.41
C HIS A 91 12.13 9.13 -19.14
N ASP A 92 13.09 10.05 -19.12
CA ASP A 92 13.97 10.29 -17.96
C ASP A 92 13.18 10.67 -16.70
N ILE A 93 12.11 11.48 -16.84
CA ILE A 93 11.25 11.89 -15.73
C ILE A 93 10.48 10.69 -15.18
N PHE A 94 9.94 9.83 -16.04
CA PHE A 94 9.24 8.62 -15.62
C PHE A 94 10.17 7.62 -14.93
N ASP A 95 11.36 7.39 -15.47
CA ASP A 95 12.37 6.53 -14.87
C ASP A 95 12.79 7.03 -13.48
N HIS A 96 12.98 8.35 -13.35
CA HIS A 96 13.26 8.94 -12.04
C HIS A 96 12.11 8.74 -11.06
N ALA A 97 10.86 8.97 -11.49
CA ALA A 97 9.68 8.78 -10.65
C ALA A 97 9.49 7.31 -10.21
N MET A 98 9.71 6.34 -11.11
CA MET A 98 9.68 4.91 -10.78
C MET A 98 10.74 4.56 -9.73
N SER A 99 11.97 5.06 -9.88
CA SER A 99 13.04 4.86 -8.89
C SER A 99 12.70 5.45 -7.51
N VAL A 100 12.02 6.60 -7.48
CA VAL A 100 11.52 7.19 -6.23
C VAL A 100 10.46 6.28 -5.59
N PHE A 101 9.54 5.72 -6.37
CA PHE A 101 8.51 4.81 -5.86
C PHE A 101 9.12 3.52 -5.30
N GLU A 102 10.12 2.94 -5.96
CA GLU A 102 10.87 1.79 -5.44
C GLU A 102 11.56 2.10 -4.10
N SER A 103 12.19 3.27 -4.01
CA SER A 103 12.84 3.74 -2.78
C SER A 103 11.84 3.91 -1.64
N LEU A 104 10.68 4.51 -1.92
CA LEU A 104 9.59 4.65 -0.95
C LEU A 104 9.05 3.29 -0.51
N TYR A 105 8.89 2.35 -1.43
CA TYR A 105 8.45 0.99 -1.11
C TYR A 105 9.40 0.33 -0.10
N GLY A 106 10.71 0.45 -0.32
CA GLY A 106 11.72 -0.06 0.62
C GLY A 106 11.62 0.57 2.01
N ILE A 107 11.46 1.89 2.09
CA ILE A 107 11.32 2.62 3.36
C ILE A 107 10.06 2.18 4.11
N ILE A 108 8.91 2.15 3.42
CA ILE A 108 7.61 1.82 4.02
C ILE A 108 7.57 0.36 4.44
N SER A 109 8.11 -0.55 3.62
CA SER A 109 8.22 -1.98 3.98
C SER A 109 9.11 -2.18 5.21
N SER A 110 10.20 -1.43 5.35
CA SER A 110 11.04 -1.48 6.56
C SER A 110 10.30 -1.01 7.80
N ARG A 111 9.47 0.03 7.68
CA ARG A 111 8.64 0.53 8.79
C ARG A 111 7.55 -0.46 9.17
N GLN A 112 6.89 -1.07 8.19
CA GLN A 112 5.92 -2.14 8.41
C GLN A 112 6.55 -3.32 9.17
N LYS A 113 7.73 -3.78 8.76
CA LYS A 113 8.46 -4.86 9.46
C LYS A 113 8.78 -4.48 10.91
N SER A 114 9.12 -3.22 11.14
CA SER A 114 9.36 -2.69 12.49
C SER A 114 8.07 -2.73 13.32
N ALA A 115 6.94 -2.29 12.75
CA ALA A 115 5.63 -2.34 13.40
C ALA A 115 5.19 -3.79 13.72
N ILE A 116 5.40 -4.74 12.80
CA ILE A 116 5.11 -6.17 13.04
C ILE A 116 5.92 -6.72 14.22
N SER A 117 7.16 -6.26 14.40
CA SER A 117 8.04 -6.71 15.48
C SER A 117 7.84 -5.98 16.81
N ASP A 118 7.04 -4.91 16.83
CA ASP A 118 6.85 -4.08 18.02
C ASP A 118 5.82 -4.70 18.97
N ARG A 119 6.27 -5.09 20.17
CA ARG A 119 5.43 -5.73 21.20
C ARG A 119 4.47 -4.76 21.89
N SER A 120 4.67 -3.45 21.73
CA SER A 120 3.79 -2.42 22.28
C SER A 120 2.55 -2.18 21.42
N LEU A 121 2.59 -2.63 20.16
CA LEU A 121 1.46 -2.61 19.24
C LEU A 121 0.61 -3.86 19.40
N ARG A 122 -0.69 -3.67 19.22
CA ARG A 122 -1.71 -4.72 19.23
C ARG A 122 -2.32 -4.85 17.84
N PRO A 123 -2.88 -6.02 17.49
CA PRO A 123 -3.50 -6.22 16.19
C PRO A 123 -4.67 -5.27 15.90
N ASP A 124 -5.36 -4.78 16.94
CA ASP A 124 -6.48 -3.85 16.82
C ASP A 124 -6.06 -2.37 16.67
N ASP A 125 -4.76 -2.07 16.74
CA ASP A 125 -4.24 -0.70 16.53
C ASP A 125 -4.27 -0.27 15.06
N GLY A 126 -4.46 -1.21 14.11
CA GLY A 126 -4.57 -0.91 12.68
C GLY A 126 -3.28 -0.43 12.00
N VAL A 127 -2.16 -0.38 12.72
CA VAL A 127 -0.89 0.18 12.22
C VAL A 127 -0.33 -0.68 11.08
N VAL A 128 -0.31 -2.01 11.24
CA VAL A 128 0.25 -2.91 10.22
C VAL A 128 -0.61 -2.89 8.95
N GLU A 129 -1.93 -2.96 9.12
CA GLU A 129 -2.92 -2.89 8.05
C GLU A 129 -2.81 -1.57 7.29
N SER A 130 -2.61 -0.45 8.00
CA SER A 130 -2.43 0.86 7.35
C SER A 130 -1.17 0.90 6.47
N PHE A 131 -0.07 0.28 6.88
CA PHE A 131 1.13 0.16 6.05
C PHE A 131 0.91 -0.76 4.84
N GLU A 132 0.22 -1.88 5.02
CA GLU A 132 -0.13 -2.79 3.92
C GLU A 132 -0.92 -2.07 2.84
N GLN A 133 -1.91 -1.27 3.25
CA GLN A 133 -2.73 -0.51 2.31
C GLN A 133 -1.89 0.52 1.53
N VAL A 134 -0.96 1.20 2.19
CA VAL A 134 -0.04 2.14 1.51
C VAL A 134 0.83 1.40 0.50
N LEU A 135 1.39 0.23 0.86
CA LEU A 135 2.24 -0.56 -0.03
C LEU A 135 1.49 -1.09 -1.25
N ILE A 136 0.24 -1.50 -1.08
CA ILE A 136 -0.65 -1.93 -2.17
C ILE A 136 -0.87 -0.76 -3.15
N ASN A 137 -1.28 0.41 -2.63
CA ASN A 137 -1.59 1.56 -3.48
C ASN A 137 -0.34 2.17 -4.12
N LEU A 138 0.80 2.17 -3.42
CA LEU A 138 2.09 2.59 -3.98
C LEU A 138 2.50 1.70 -5.15
N LYS A 139 2.32 0.38 -5.02
CA LYS A 139 2.59 -0.55 -6.10
C LYS A 139 1.66 -0.31 -7.30
N ASP A 140 0.36 -0.15 -7.07
CA ASP A 140 -0.60 0.15 -8.15
C ASP A 140 -0.25 1.47 -8.84
N ALA A 141 0.18 2.49 -8.09
CA ALA A 141 0.64 3.76 -8.64
C ALA A 141 1.89 3.59 -9.51
N HIS A 142 2.86 2.80 -9.07
CA HIS A 142 4.06 2.46 -9.84
C HIS A 142 3.70 1.75 -11.15
N ASP A 143 2.92 0.68 -11.05
CA ASP A 143 2.56 -0.13 -12.21
C ASP A 143 1.74 0.70 -13.22
N SER A 144 0.82 1.54 -12.73
CA SER A 144 0.04 2.46 -13.57
C SER A 144 0.89 3.53 -14.25
N LEU A 145 1.92 4.04 -13.55
CA LEU A 145 2.86 5.02 -14.12
C LEU A 145 3.70 4.38 -15.23
N ASN A 146 4.19 3.16 -15.00
CA ASN A 146 4.91 2.40 -16.01
C ASN A 146 4.03 2.10 -17.23
N GLU A 147 2.78 1.65 -17.04
CA GLU A 147 1.82 1.46 -18.13
C GLU A 147 1.58 2.74 -18.94
N MET A 148 1.51 3.89 -18.27
CA MET A 148 1.38 5.18 -18.93
C MET A 148 2.61 5.51 -19.78
N LEU A 149 3.83 5.27 -19.28
CA LEU A 149 5.05 5.43 -20.08
C LEU A 149 5.01 4.55 -21.33
N TRP A 150 4.64 3.27 -21.19
CA TRP A 150 4.52 2.37 -22.33
C TRP A 150 3.52 2.88 -23.37
N ALA A 151 2.39 3.43 -22.95
CA ALA A 151 1.42 4.01 -23.88
C ALA A 151 1.98 5.21 -24.64
N VAL A 152 2.78 6.06 -23.99
CA VAL A 152 3.48 7.17 -24.66
C VAL A 152 4.50 6.66 -25.66
N LEU A 153 5.38 5.75 -25.24
CA LEU A 153 6.43 5.21 -26.11
C LEU A 153 5.85 4.48 -27.32
N GLU A 154 4.77 3.73 -27.14
CA GLU A 154 4.05 3.06 -28.22
C GLU A 154 3.41 4.06 -29.18
N HIS A 155 2.77 5.11 -28.66
CA HIS A 155 2.19 6.18 -29.48
C HIS A 155 3.27 6.84 -30.36
N ASP A 156 4.40 7.22 -29.78
CA ASP A 156 5.46 7.93 -30.48
C ASP A 156 6.21 7.02 -31.46
N ALA A 157 6.37 5.74 -31.12
CA ALA A 157 6.91 4.74 -32.04
C ALA A 157 6.02 4.55 -33.28
N ASN A 158 4.70 4.62 -33.13
CA ASN A 158 3.76 4.56 -34.25
C ASN A 158 3.82 5.79 -35.16
N LEU A 159 4.21 6.95 -34.63
CA LEU A 159 4.41 8.18 -35.40
C LEU A 159 5.81 8.31 -36.00
N SER A 160 6.79 7.60 -35.42
CA SER A 160 8.16 7.61 -35.90
C SER A 160 8.19 7.14 -37.36
N PRO A 161 8.85 7.87 -38.27
CA PRO A 161 8.97 7.43 -39.64
C PRO A 161 9.65 6.06 -39.65
N LEU A 162 8.96 5.03 -40.15
CA LEU A 162 9.52 3.71 -40.45
C LEU A 162 10.86 3.94 -41.16
N SER A 163 11.96 3.71 -40.44
CA SER A 163 13.33 4.06 -40.81
C SER A 163 13.56 4.08 -42.32
N GLY A 164 13.36 5.24 -42.96
CA GLY A 164 13.74 5.64 -44.32
C GLY A 164 13.43 4.75 -45.54
N LYS A 165 13.03 3.49 -45.39
CA LYS A 165 12.84 2.52 -46.47
C LYS A 165 11.80 1.54 -45.92
N GLY A 166 10.60 1.55 -46.50
CA GLY A 166 9.47 0.73 -46.06
C GLY A 166 9.80 -0.77 -45.97
N PRO A 167 8.81 -1.63 -45.67
CA PRO A 167 9.07 -3.04 -45.37
C PRO A 167 10.01 -3.67 -46.40
N PHE A 168 11.19 -4.09 -45.94
CA PHE A 168 12.19 -4.70 -46.80
C PHE A 168 11.64 -6.03 -47.31
N THR A 169 11.52 -6.18 -48.62
CA THR A 169 11.03 -7.41 -49.26
C THR A 169 12.08 -8.52 -49.23
N SER A 170 13.32 -8.21 -48.85
CA SER A 170 14.41 -9.17 -48.68
C SER A 170 15.41 -8.75 -47.61
N VAL A 171 16.13 -9.73 -47.05
CA VAL A 171 17.24 -9.52 -46.11
C VAL A 171 18.39 -8.72 -46.76
N ALA A 172 18.58 -8.84 -48.08
CA ALA A 172 19.60 -8.09 -48.80
C ALA A 172 19.30 -6.58 -48.79
N ASP A 173 18.04 -6.19 -48.96
CA ASP A 173 17.61 -4.79 -48.95
C ASP A 173 17.77 -4.15 -47.57
N LEU A 174 17.49 -4.90 -46.50
CA LEU A 174 17.73 -4.47 -45.12
C LEU A 174 19.23 -4.25 -44.87
N MET A 175 20.07 -5.22 -45.26
CA MET A 175 21.53 -5.13 -45.05
C MET A 175 22.18 -4.03 -45.87
N ALA A 176 21.63 -3.69 -47.03
CA ALA A 176 22.08 -2.56 -47.84
C ALA A 176 21.70 -1.21 -47.20
N ALA A 177 20.54 -1.14 -46.52
CA ALA A 177 20.10 0.06 -45.82
C ALA A 177 20.88 0.35 -44.53
N ILE A 178 21.35 -0.68 -43.82
CA ILE A 178 22.13 -0.55 -42.58
C ILE A 178 23.60 -0.15 -42.87
N LYS A 179 24.11 -0.46 -44.06
CA LYS A 179 25.51 -0.19 -44.46
C LYS A 179 25.75 1.18 -45.10
N SER A 180 24.68 1.94 -45.41
CA SER A 180 24.73 3.30 -45.96
C SER A 180 24.64 4.33 -44.86
#